data_AF-A0A1Y1N3W4-F1
#
_entry.id   AF-A0A1Y1N3W4-F1
#
_cell.length_a   1.000
_cell.length_b   1.000
_cell.length_c   1.000
_cell.angle_alpha   90.00
_cell.angle_beta   90.00
_cell.angle_gamma   90.00
#
_symmetry.space_group_name_H-M   'P 1'
#
loop_
_entity.id
_entity.type
_entity.pdbx_description
1 polymer ?
#
loop_
_entity_poly.entity_id
_entity_poly.type
_entity_poly.pdbx_seq_one_letter_code
_entity_poly.pdbx_strand_id
1 'polypeptide(L)'
;MFVSVGISSGFLSGLQVNHIDLSPIHASTLVGLTNGAANILSIVAPLIVHLIVVEATNPAQWAVLFYIASAICVTCTTFYVVFASGEIQSWNGHQIDCISTQKEQARILDEAVGLEDVQLMT
;
A
#
# COMPACT_ATOMS: atom_id res chain seq x y z
N MET A 1 24.57 2.16 -9.06
CA MET A 1 23.81 0.90 -8.87
C MET A 1 23.35 0.72 -7.43
N PHE A 2 24.25 0.61 -6.44
CA PHE A 2 23.87 0.40 -5.03
C PHE A 2 22.93 1.46 -4.45
N VAL A 3 23.19 2.74 -4.73
CA VAL A 3 22.35 3.85 -4.27
C VAL A 3 20.94 3.78 -4.85
N SER A 4 20.81 3.46 -6.15
CA SER A 4 19.51 3.33 -6.81
C SER A 4 18.72 2.14 -6.29
N VAL A 5 19.37 0.98 -6.08
CA VAL A 5 18.71 -0.20 -5.51
C VAL A 5 18.29 0.08 -4.05
N GLY A 6 19.13 0.76 -3.27
CA GLY A 6 18.80 1.13 -1.89
C GLY A 6 17.59 2.05 -1.80
N ILE A 7 17.50 3.05 -2.68
CA ILE A 7 16.35 3.97 -2.74
C ILE A 7 15.06 3.22 -3.15
N SER A 8 15.12 2.36 -4.17
CA SER A 8 13.95 1.57 -4.58
C SER A 8 13.50 0.58 -3.50
N SER A 9 14.44 0.03 -2.73
CA SER A 9 14.17 -0.89 -1.62
C SER A 9 13.49 -0.18 -0.45
N GLY A 10 13.98 1.01 -0.08
CA GLY A 10 13.36 1.84 0.96
C GLY A 10 11.95 2.29 0.60
N PHE A 11 11.70 2.62 -0.67
CA PHE A 11 10.38 2.98 -1.17
C PHE A 11 9.38 1.81 -1.06
N LEU A 12 9.77 0.61 -1.51
CA LEU A 12 8.93 -0.59 -1.42
C LEU A 12 8.63 -0.98 0.03
N SER A 13 9.62 -0.86 0.93
CA SER A 13 9.45 -1.16 2.34
C SER A 13 8.55 -0.14 3.04
N GLY A 14 8.68 1.16 2.74
CA GLY A 14 7.83 2.21 3.32
C GLY A 14 6.36 2.08 2.90
N LEU A 15 6.11 1.70 1.65
CA LEU A 15 4.74 1.44 1.15
C LEU A 15 4.10 0.22 1.80
N GLN A 16 4.84 -0.87 2.01
CA GLN A 16 4.32 -2.05 2.68
C GLN A 16 4.06 -1.82 4.17
N VAL A 17 5.00 -1.18 4.87
CA VAL A 17 4.89 -0.96 6.32
C VAL A 17 3.76 0.01 6.65
N ASN A 18 3.60 1.11 5.90
CA ASN A 18 2.51 2.07 6.14
C ASN A 18 1.11 1.45 5.90
N HIS A 19 0.99 0.48 4.99
CA HIS A 19 -0.26 -0.26 4.78
C HIS A 19 -0.63 -1.21 5.92
N ILE A 20 0.38 -1.84 6.52
CA ILE A 20 0.23 -2.81 7.59
C ILE A 20 0.03 -2.11 8.94
N ASP A 21 0.70 -0.98 9.16
CA ASP A 21 0.56 -0.17 10.39
C ASP A 21 -0.72 0.67 10.42
N LEU A 22 -1.17 1.21 9.28
CA LEU A 22 -2.32 2.12 9.25
C LEU A 22 -3.68 1.39 9.33
N SER A 23 -3.82 0.20 8.71
CA SER A 23 -4.99 -0.66 8.89
C SER A 23 -4.75 -2.09 8.37
N PRO A 24 -4.72 -3.13 9.24
CA PRO A 24 -4.67 -4.52 8.77
C PRO A 24 -5.95 -4.95 8.02
N ILE A 25 -7.07 -4.23 8.17
CA ILE A 25 -8.37 -4.57 7.58
C ILE A 25 -8.61 -3.92 6.19
N HIS A 26 -8.22 -2.65 5.99
CA HIS A 26 -8.44 -1.95 4.71
C HIS A 26 -7.21 -1.95 3.79
N ALA A 27 -6.18 -2.72 4.15
CA ALA A 27 -4.97 -2.87 3.36
C ALA A 27 -5.27 -3.28 1.90
N SER A 28 -6.18 -4.23 1.67
CA SER A 28 -6.53 -4.71 0.32
C SER A 28 -7.21 -3.65 -0.55
N THR A 29 -8.16 -2.88 -0.01
CA THR A 29 -8.85 -1.80 -0.74
C THR A 29 -7.91 -0.65 -1.07
N LEU A 30 -7.04 -0.27 -0.11
CA LEU A 30 -6.15 0.87 -0.28
C LEU A 30 -4.94 0.52 -1.16
N VAL A 31 -4.48 -0.74 -1.15
CA VAL A 31 -3.47 -1.26 -2.12
C VAL A 31 -4.10 -1.30 -3.51
N GLY A 32 -5.36 -1.75 -3.62
CA GLY A 32 -6.09 -1.76 -4.90
C GLY A 32 -6.25 -0.38 -5.51
N LEU A 33 -6.63 0.61 -4.70
CA LEU A 33 -6.77 2.01 -5.13
C LEU A 33 -5.41 2.59 -5.58
N THR A 34 -4.36 2.36 -4.78
CA THR A 34 -3.01 2.82 -5.11
C THR A 34 -2.49 2.19 -6.39
N ASN A 35 -2.74 0.89 -6.59
CA ASN A 35 -2.37 0.19 -7.82
C ASN A 35 -3.17 0.71 -9.03
N GLY A 36 -4.47 1.00 -8.86
CA GLY A 36 -5.29 1.63 -9.89
C GLY A 36 -4.75 3.00 -10.29
N ALA A 37 -4.47 3.86 -9.31
CA ALA A 37 -3.87 5.18 -9.54
C ALA A 37 -2.49 5.08 -10.21
N ALA A 38 -1.65 4.12 -9.80
CA ALA A 38 -0.34 3.88 -10.40
C ALA A 38 -0.45 3.46 -11.88
N ASN A 39 -1.42 2.62 -12.23
CA ASN A 39 -1.66 2.21 -13.62
C ASN A 39 -2.13 3.39 -14.49
N ILE A 40 -3.02 4.24 -13.97
CA ILE A 40 -3.47 5.44 -14.69
C ILE A 40 -2.30 6.40 -14.94
N LEU A 41 -1.49 6.67 -13.92
CA LEU A 41 -0.30 7.52 -14.05
C LEU A 41 0.72 6.93 -15.03
N SER A 42 0.85 5.60 -15.07
CA SER A 42 1.74 4.92 -16.02
C SER A 42 1.28 5.04 -17.47
N ILE A 43 -0.02 5.16 -17.72
CA ILE A 43 -0.57 5.42 -19.06
C ILE A 43 -0.40 6.91 -19.44
N VAL A 44 -0.56 7.82 -18.48
CA VAL A 44 -0.46 9.27 -18.71
C VAL A 44 0.99 9.72 -18.95
N ALA A 45 1.97 9.09 -18.29
CA ALA A 45 3.39 9.44 -18.42
C ALA A 45 3.92 9.44 -19.88
N PRO A 46 3.77 8.37 -20.68
CA PRO A 46 4.21 8.37 -22.08
C PRO A 46 3.39 9.32 -22.96
N LEU A 47 2.13 9.60 -22.59
CA LEU A 47 1.28 10.55 -23.30
C LEU A 47 1.85 11.97 -23.20
N ILE A 48 2.31 12.36 -22.01
CA ILE A 48 2.95 13.66 -21.76
C ILE A 48 4.30 13.74 -22.50
N VAL A 49 5.10 12.67 -22.45
CA VAL A 49 6.38 12.60 -23.18
C VAL A 49 6.16 12.79 -24.68
N HIS A 50 5.14 12.14 -25.24
CA HIS A 50 4.81 12.21 -26.66
C HIS A 50 4.43 13.62 -27.12
N LEU A 51 3.78 14.42 -26.27
CA LEU A 51 3.39 15.79 -26.60
C LEU A 51 4.55 16.79 -26.48
N ILE A 52 5.54 16.52 -25.61
CA ILE A 52 6.64 17.44 -25.31
C ILE A 52 7.86 17.18 -26.19
N VAL A 53 8.16 15.91 -26.50
CA VAL A 53 9.30 15.51 -27.34
C VAL A 53 8.86 15.47 -28.79
N VAL A 54 8.78 16.64 -29.41
CA VAL A 54 8.55 16.76 -30.86
C VAL A 54 9.82 16.40 -31.63
N GLU A 55 11.00 16.64 -31.04
CA GLU A 55 12.29 16.43 -31.70
C GLU A 55 13.26 15.75 -30.71
N ALA A 56 13.37 14.42 -30.79
CA ALA A 56 14.08 13.58 -29.82
C ALA A 56 15.57 13.93 -29.65
N THR A 57 16.15 14.63 -30.63
CA THR A 57 17.56 15.05 -30.66
C THR A 57 17.86 16.31 -29.83
N ASN A 58 16.84 17.07 -29.41
CA ASN A 58 17.04 18.33 -28.69
C ASN A 58 17.15 18.11 -27.17
N PRO A 59 18.31 18.36 -26.55
CA PRO A 59 18.51 18.12 -25.11
C PRO A 59 17.65 19.04 -24.21
N ALA A 60 17.21 20.20 -24.71
CA ALA A 60 16.39 21.13 -23.92
C ALA A 60 14.98 20.55 -23.65
N GLN A 61 14.40 19.80 -24.59
CA GLN A 61 13.08 19.18 -24.42
C GLN A 61 13.11 18.09 -23.34
N TRP A 62 14.20 17.31 -23.30
CA TRP A 62 14.43 16.31 -22.25
C TRP A 62 14.60 16.95 -20.87
N ALA A 63 15.33 18.06 -20.77
CA ALA A 63 15.51 18.78 -19.51
C ALA A 63 14.16 19.26 -18.94
N VAL A 64 13.27 19.81 -19.77
CA VAL A 64 11.92 20.22 -19.36
C VAL A 64 11.11 19.04 -18.82
N LEU A 65 11.21 17.87 -19.46
CA LEU A 65 10.56 16.64 -19.00
C LEU A 65 11.06 16.19 -17.62
N PHE A 66 12.37 16.23 -17.39
CA PHE A 66 12.95 15.92 -16.08
C PHE A 66 12.51 16.90 -15.00
N TYR A 67 12.41 18.19 -15.31
CA TYR A 67 11.88 19.19 -14.37
C TYR A 67 10.42 18.91 -14.01
N ILE A 68 9.57 18.61 -14.98
CA ILE A 68 8.15 18.28 -14.73
C ILE A 68 8.04 17.01 -13.88
N ALA A 69 8.78 15.95 -14.23
CA ALA A 69 8.78 14.70 -13.48
C ALA A 69 9.23 14.93 -12.02
N SER A 70 10.31 15.70 -11.81
CA SER A 70 10.81 16.01 -10.48
C SER A 70 9.79 16.82 -9.65
N ALA A 71 9.10 17.78 -10.26
CA ALA A 71 8.09 18.59 -9.59
C ALA A 71 6.89 17.74 -9.12
N ILE A 72 6.44 16.79 -9.95
CA ILE A 72 5.37 15.84 -9.60
C ILE A 72 5.83 14.95 -8.45
N CYS A 73 7.04 14.39 -8.53
CA CYS A 73 7.59 13.54 -7.47
C CYS A 73 7.74 14.29 -6.14
N VAL A 74 8.27 15.51 -6.15
CA VAL A 74 8.43 16.33 -4.93
C VAL A 74 7.08 16.70 -4.33
N THR A 75 6.11 17.08 -5.17
CA THR A 75 4.75 17.40 -4.71
C THR A 75 4.10 16.19 -4.06
N CYS A 76 4.10 15.05 -4.75
CA CYS A 76 3.52 13.80 -4.23
C CYS A 76 4.19 13.37 -2.92
N THR A 77 5.52 13.46 -2.84
CA THR A 77 6.29 13.14 -1.63
C THR A 77 5.95 14.10 -0.49
N THR A 78 5.81 15.39 -0.77
CA THR A 78 5.46 16.39 0.24
C THR A 78 4.06 16.15 0.79
N PHE A 79 3.08 15.87 -0.09
CA PHE A 79 1.73 15.48 0.32
C PHE A 79 1.77 14.21 1.19
N TYR A 80 2.52 13.19 0.77
CA TYR A 80 2.67 11.98 1.57
C TYR A 80 3.25 12.28 2.95
N VAL A 81 4.33 13.06 3.05
CA VAL A 81 4.96 13.38 4.35
C VAL A 81 4.03 14.20 5.27
N VAL A 82 3.18 15.07 4.71
CA VAL A 82 2.27 15.91 5.51
C VAL A 82 1.02 15.15 5.96
N PHE A 83 0.47 14.30 5.10
CA PHE A 83 -0.82 13.64 5.34
C PHE A 83 -0.71 12.17 5.75
N ALA A 84 0.45 11.53 5.59
CA ALA A 84 0.66 10.18 6.10
C ALA A 84 0.68 10.23 7.62
N SER A 85 -0.32 9.60 8.22
CA SER A 85 -0.35 9.28 9.65
C SER A 85 -0.05 7.79 9.81
N GLY A 86 0.74 7.44 10.82
CA GLY A 86 1.03 6.05 11.20
C GLY A 86 0.11 5.52 12.32
N GLU A 87 -0.96 6.24 12.65
CA GLU A 87 -1.83 5.90 13.77
C GLU A 87 -3.08 5.14 13.29
N ILE A 88 -3.39 4.04 13.99
CA ILE A 88 -4.56 3.19 13.73
C ILE A 88 -5.82 4.06 13.83
N GLN A 89 -6.50 4.23 12.70
CA GLN A 89 -7.65 5.11 12.63
C GLN A 89 -8.85 4.52 13.39
N SER A 90 -9.66 5.38 14.01
CA SER A 90 -10.68 5.02 15.00
C SER A 90 -11.81 4.11 14.49
N TRP A 91 -12.00 4.01 13.16
CA TRP A 91 -12.95 3.09 12.55
C TRP A 91 -12.46 1.63 12.47
N ASN A 92 -11.21 1.35 12.84
CA ASN A 92 -10.58 0.03 12.72
C ASN A 92 -11.03 -0.99 13.81
N GLY A 93 -11.89 -0.59 14.76
CA GLY A 93 -12.27 -1.41 15.92
C GLY A 93 -13.31 -2.50 15.65
N HIS A 94 -14.24 -2.32 14.70
CA HIS A 94 -15.47 -3.14 14.70
C HIS A 94 -15.27 -4.57 14.14
N GLN A 95 -14.22 -4.85 13.37
CA GLN A 95 -14.03 -6.18 12.74
C GLN A 95 -12.96 -7.04 13.43
N ILE A 96 -11.97 -6.43 14.09
CA ILE A 96 -10.98 -7.19 14.88
C ILE A 96 -11.63 -7.84 16.09
N ASP A 97 -12.58 -7.15 16.73
CA ASP A 97 -13.38 -7.72 17.82
C ASP A 97 -14.22 -8.90 17.36
N CYS A 98 -14.81 -8.85 16.17
CA CYS A 98 -15.56 -9.98 15.61
C CYS A 98 -14.66 -11.18 15.30
N ILE A 99 -13.47 -10.96 14.70
CA ILE A 99 -12.54 -12.04 14.34
C ILE A 99 -11.93 -12.69 15.59
N SER A 100 -11.54 -11.91 16.60
CA SER A 100 -11.03 -12.44 17.87
C SER A 100 -12.10 -13.24 18.62
N THR A 101 -13.35 -12.74 18.63
CA THR A 101 -14.50 -13.43 19.20
C THR A 101 -14.81 -14.74 18.47
N GLN A 102 -14.80 -14.74 17.14
CA GLN A 102 -15.02 -15.95 16.33
C GLN A 102 -13.92 -16.99 16.55
N LYS A 103 -12.65 -16.57 16.63
CA LYS A 103 -11.52 -17.46 16.88
C LYS A 103 -11.57 -18.07 18.28
N GLU A 104 -11.99 -17.30 19.28
CA GLU A 104 -12.19 -17.79 20.64
C GLU A 104 -13.39 -18.74 20.72
N GLN A 105 -14.51 -18.44 20.03
CA GLN A 105 -15.65 -19.36 19.97
C GLN A 105 -15.31 -20.66 19.25
N ALA A 106 -14.53 -20.63 18.17
CA ALA A 106 -14.06 -21.83 17.50
C ALA A 106 -13.13 -22.68 18.40
N ARG A 107 -12.29 -22.05 19.22
CA ARG A 107 -11.43 -22.73 20.19
C ARG A 107 -12.24 -23.41 21.30
N ILE A 108 -13.26 -22.74 21.82
CA ILE A 108 -14.16 -23.30 22.84
C ILE A 108 -14.96 -24.48 22.26
N LEU A 109 -15.41 -24.38 21.01
CA LEU A 109 -16.13 -25.47 20.35
C LEU A 109 -15.23 -26.70 20.10
N ASP A 110 -13.97 -26.51 19.71
CA ASP A 110 -13.00 -27.59 19.54
C ASP A 110 -12.68 -28.27 20.88
N GLU A 111 -12.54 -27.50 21.96
CA GLU A 111 -12.34 -28.01 23.32
C GLU A 111 -13.57 -28.76 23.84
N ALA A 112 -14.78 -28.26 23.58
CA ALA A 112 -16.04 -28.92 23.96
C ALA A 112 -16.24 -30.25 23.21
N VAL A 113 -15.98 -30.27 21.91
CA VAL A 113 -16.05 -31.49 21.08
C VAL A 113 -15.03 -32.54 21.56
N GLY A 114 -13.80 -32.13 21.88
CA GLY A 114 -12.79 -33.04 22.42
C GLY A 114 -13.15 -33.63 23.80
N LEU A 115 -13.92 -32.91 24.62
CA LEU A 115 -14.41 -33.42 25.90
C LEU A 115 -15.57 -34.41 25.72
N GLU A 116 -16.46 -34.18 24.73
CA GLU A 116 -17.54 -35.11 24.38
C GLU A 116 -17.00 -36.45 23.84
N ASP A 117 -15.96 -36.41 23.00
CA ASP A 117 -15.31 -37.62 22.48
C ASP A 117 -14.61 -38.44 23.60
N VAL A 118 -14.05 -37.76 24.61
CA VAL A 118 -13.42 -38.43 25.78
C VAL A 118 -14.48 -39.05 26.69
N GLN A 119 -15.64 -38.43 26.88
CA GLN A 119 -16.73 -38.99 27.69
C GLN A 119 -17.42 -40.20 27.03
N LEU A 120 -17.39 -40.32 25.70
CA LEU A 120 -17.95 -41.47 24.97
C LEU A 120 -17.03 -42.71 24.95
N MET A 121 -15.76 -42.57 25.38
CA MET A 121 -14.78 -43.66 25.44
C MET A 121 -14.59 -44.30 26.82
N THR A 122 -15.14 -43.70 27.88
CA THR A 122 -15.21 -44.25 29.26
C THR A 122 -16.57 -44.85 29.56
#